data_AF-A0A2E5ZGW3-F1
#
_entry.id   AF-A0A2E5ZGW3-F1
#
_cell.length_a   1.000
_cell.length_b   1.000
_cell.length_c   1.000
_cell.angle_alpha   90.00
_cell.angle_beta   90.00
_cell.angle_gamma   90.00
#
_symmetry.space_group_name_H-M   'P 1'
#
loop_
_entity.id
_entity.type
_entity.pdbx_description
1 polymer ?
#
loop_
_entity_poly.entity_id
_entity_poly.type
_entity_poly.pdbx_seq_one_letter_code
_entity_poly.pdbx_strand_id
1 'polypeptide(L)'
;MRADPAWRGIASGGNDVFLKSLSIKGFKSFADTVVLDMEPGVTVVVGPNGSGKSNVVDAIAWVLGAQAPSAVRSQKMDDVIFAGTATRAALGRAEVSITVDNASGQLPVEFSEVTITRTLFRSGESEYAMNGAPCRLLDIQELLSDVGVGRQQHVIISQGQIDAVLNARPEDRRAIIEDAAGILKYRRRKEKAQRRLQATEANLNRLSDLLREVRRQLRPLERQADAARRHGDLLAELTALRLHRAGRELATLRTRARDEAETRSQLAAAESTHHAALSRFDAEVVAAEAELASRGGDDLGDRLVRLEALRERGRGVRGVLVERLRGIERDRSALVSQQVVVGLEAELERSEAEMARLEAESEELAPDAERLALDETELAADRAAFEVDWSDGVPALGGHAAEARGELGVLRAAVAHDIALVDRQLCCAPVRSRAGERYLGAMAAAANYAFVNRQLMTHAARRVMDELFGAQLKTVYDVCHNIAKEERHVAPGETEARPLMVHRKGATRALGPEHPSVPEVYRAIGQPVIIPGDMARYSFVLRGAARSSDTFGSACHGAGRLLSRGEAKRRFADTDVHEELRGAGVLVRGASRATVAEEMPDAYKNVADVVDVVDRGGLATKVARL
;
A
#
# COMPACT_ATOMS: atom_id res chain seq x y z
N MET A 1 77.17 11.71 7.99
CA MET A 1 75.80 11.18 7.84
C MET A 1 74.96 12.29 7.20
N ARG A 2 74.70 12.21 5.89
CA ARG A 2 73.87 13.19 5.17
C ARG A 2 72.41 12.73 5.28
N ALA A 3 71.53 13.61 5.72
CA ALA A 3 70.10 13.32 5.84
C ALA A 3 69.49 13.02 4.46
N ASP A 4 68.63 12.00 4.43
CA ASP A 4 67.91 11.47 3.28
C ASP A 4 66.99 12.54 2.65
N PRO A 5 67.05 12.77 1.31
CA PRO A 5 66.20 13.73 0.61
C PRO A 5 64.69 13.45 0.74
N ALA A 6 64.27 12.23 1.09
CA ALA A 6 62.86 11.86 1.22
C ALA A 6 62.11 12.61 2.35
N TRP A 7 62.85 13.21 3.30
CA TRP A 7 62.27 14.00 4.39
C TRP A 7 62.03 15.48 4.05
N ARG A 8 62.42 15.95 2.86
CA ARG A 8 62.16 17.35 2.43
C ARG A 8 60.72 17.60 1.99
N GLY A 9 59.86 16.58 1.97
CA GLY A 9 58.47 16.67 1.48
C GLY A 9 57.45 17.32 2.42
N ILE A 10 57.83 17.82 3.60
CA ILE A 10 56.89 18.47 4.55
C ILE A 10 57.14 19.97 4.73
N ALA A 11 58.14 20.53 4.04
CA ALA A 11 58.29 21.98 3.91
C ALA A 11 57.77 22.41 2.53
N SER A 12 56.47 22.26 2.28
CA SER A 12 55.82 22.94 1.16
C SER A 12 55.88 24.44 1.44
N GLY A 13 56.45 25.22 0.52
CA GLY A 13 56.53 26.68 0.59
C GLY A 13 55.19 27.39 0.42
N GLY A 14 54.25 27.12 1.32
CA GLY A 14 53.16 28.02 1.69
C GLY A 14 53.49 28.62 3.06
N ASN A 15 53.04 29.85 3.34
CA ASN A 15 53.04 30.33 4.73
C ASN A 15 52.28 29.30 5.55
N ASP A 16 52.91 28.63 6.51
CA ASP A 16 52.20 27.78 7.48
C ASP A 16 51.77 28.64 8.66
N VAL A 17 50.72 28.20 9.36
CA VAL A 17 50.27 28.85 10.59
C VAL A 17 51.40 28.79 11.63
N PHE A 18 51.83 29.94 12.14
CA PHE A 18 52.88 29.98 13.17
C PHE A 18 52.54 30.92 14.32
N LEU A 19 53.13 30.66 15.48
CA LEU A 19 52.99 31.51 16.66
C LEU A 19 53.83 32.79 16.43
N LYS A 20 53.17 33.94 16.35
CA LYS A 20 53.79 35.25 16.07
C LYS A 20 54.23 35.96 17.34
N SER A 21 53.38 35.94 18.37
CA SER A 21 53.73 36.52 19.67
C SER A 21 53.01 35.85 20.83
N LEU A 22 53.61 35.96 22.02
CA LEU A 22 53.09 35.48 23.28
C LEU A 22 53.19 36.60 24.32
N SER A 23 52.05 37.07 24.82
CA SER A 23 51.95 38.03 25.91
C SER A 23 51.56 37.32 27.21
N ILE A 24 52.32 37.57 28.28
CA ILE A 24 52.14 36.93 29.58
C ILE A 24 52.08 38.02 30.65
N LYS A 25 51.03 38.00 31.48
CA LYS A 25 50.89 38.92 32.61
C LYS A 25 50.28 38.23 33.83
N GLY A 26 50.91 38.39 34.99
CA GLY A 26 50.45 37.80 36.24
C GLY A 26 50.43 36.27 36.27
N PHE A 27 51.13 35.60 35.36
CA PHE A 27 51.16 34.14 35.23
C PHE A 27 52.46 33.59 35.84
N LYS A 28 52.34 32.76 36.88
CA LYS A 28 53.46 32.13 37.60
C LYS A 28 54.57 33.14 37.92
N SER A 29 55.77 33.00 37.36
CA SER A 29 56.91 33.89 37.63
C SER A 29 56.81 35.27 36.96
N PHE A 30 55.83 35.50 36.09
CA PHE A 30 55.69 36.73 35.31
C PHE A 30 54.72 37.70 35.98
N ALA A 31 55.24 38.58 36.85
CA ALA A 31 54.43 39.59 37.51
C ALA A 31 54.10 40.78 36.59
N ASP A 32 55.08 41.26 35.83
CA ASP A 32 54.88 42.33 34.84
C ASP A 32 54.47 41.73 33.49
N THR A 33 53.87 42.56 32.63
CA THR A 33 53.57 42.16 31.26
C THR A 33 54.87 41.92 30.50
N VAL A 34 55.03 40.71 29.95
CA VAL A 34 56.13 40.33 29.07
C VAL A 34 55.54 39.94 27.72
N VAL A 35 56.13 40.47 26.63
CA VAL A 35 55.78 40.09 25.26
C VAL A 35 56.99 39.41 24.64
N LEU A 36 56.77 38.23 24.09
CA LEU A 36 57.76 37.40 23.40
C LEU A 36 57.36 37.32 21.93
N ASP A 37 58.12 37.97 21.07
CA ASP A 37 57.95 37.86 19.62
C ASP A 37 58.67 36.61 19.10
N MET A 38 58.03 35.93 18.15
CA MET A 38 58.54 34.70 17.56
C MET A 38 58.57 34.84 16.04
N GLU A 39 59.66 34.37 15.45
CA GLU A 39 59.81 34.30 14.00
C GLU A 39 59.52 32.87 13.50
N PRO A 40 59.09 32.71 12.24
CA PRO A 40 58.98 31.40 11.62
C PRO A 40 60.30 30.62 11.71
N GLY A 41 60.25 29.38 12.16
CA GLY A 41 61.42 28.50 12.28
C GLY A 41 61.71 28.09 13.72
N VAL A 42 62.95 28.31 14.18
CA VAL A 42 63.44 27.81 15.47
C VAL A 42 63.69 28.97 16.43
N THR A 43 62.83 29.06 17.45
CA THR A 43 62.99 30.01 18.58
C THR A 43 63.57 29.29 19.79
N VAL A 44 64.70 29.76 20.32
CA VAL A 44 65.39 29.15 21.46
C VAL A 44 65.28 30.04 22.70
N VAL A 45 64.62 29.54 23.75
CA VAL A 45 64.48 30.23 25.03
C VAL A 45 65.58 29.76 26.01
N VAL A 46 66.53 30.63 26.31
CA VAL A 46 67.67 30.35 27.21
C VAL A 46 67.61 31.17 28.50
N GLY A 47 68.27 30.70 29.55
CA GLY A 47 68.30 31.35 30.87
C GLY A 47 68.71 30.41 31.99
N PRO A 48 69.11 30.92 33.17
CA PRO A 48 69.55 30.12 34.31
C PRO A 48 68.41 29.29 34.92
N ASN A 49 68.74 28.26 35.71
CA ASN A 49 67.71 27.47 36.40
C ASN A 49 66.86 28.35 37.33
N GLY A 50 65.54 28.16 37.31
CA GLY A 50 64.60 29.01 38.04
C GLY A 50 64.18 30.31 37.34
N SER A 51 64.74 30.64 36.16
CA SER A 51 64.39 31.88 35.43
C SER A 51 63.01 31.88 34.75
N GLY A 52 62.17 30.86 35.00
CA GLY A 52 60.82 30.80 34.42
C GLY A 52 60.73 30.31 32.97
N LYS A 53 61.82 29.83 32.33
CA LYS A 53 61.78 29.28 30.93
C LYS A 53 60.67 28.27 30.73
N SER A 54 60.56 27.38 31.70
CA SER A 54 59.58 26.32 31.76
C SER A 54 58.15 26.87 31.84
N ASN A 55 57.93 28.01 32.52
CA ASN A 55 56.62 28.63 32.63
C ASN A 55 56.12 29.23 31.30
N VAL A 56 57.01 29.48 30.34
CA VAL A 56 56.62 29.91 28.97
C VAL A 56 55.85 28.78 28.27
N VAL A 57 56.34 27.54 28.36
CA VAL A 57 55.65 26.36 27.79
C VAL A 57 54.32 26.12 28.51
N ASP A 58 54.29 26.28 29.83
CA ASP A 58 53.05 26.15 30.60
C ASP A 58 52.03 27.22 30.20
N ALA A 59 52.46 28.46 29.95
CA ALA A 59 51.57 29.55 29.50
C ALA A 59 50.94 29.23 28.15
N ILE A 60 51.73 28.70 27.20
CA ILE A 60 51.24 28.27 25.88
C ILE A 60 50.24 27.10 26.02
N ALA A 61 50.57 26.06 26.79
CA ALA A 61 49.66 24.94 27.02
C ALA A 61 48.35 25.39 27.69
N TRP A 62 48.45 26.34 28.63
CA TRP A 62 47.33 26.88 29.39
C TRP A 62 46.35 27.68 28.53
N VAL A 63 46.83 28.61 27.71
CA VAL A 63 45.96 29.42 26.83
C VAL A 63 45.31 28.57 25.73
N LEU A 64 45.98 27.50 25.28
CA LEU A 64 45.46 26.52 24.32
C LEU A 64 44.46 25.52 24.93
N GLY A 65 44.08 25.68 26.20
CA GLY A 65 42.97 24.94 26.79
C GLY A 65 43.34 23.80 27.73
N ALA A 66 44.57 23.74 28.24
CA ALA A 66 44.92 22.79 29.31
C ALA A 66 44.08 23.07 30.57
N GLN A 67 43.32 22.06 31.01
CA GLN A 67 42.41 22.16 32.16
C GLN A 67 42.90 21.43 33.41
N ALA A 68 43.83 20.49 33.29
CA ALA A 68 44.39 19.80 34.45
C ALA A 68 45.48 20.68 35.10
N PRO A 69 45.44 20.96 36.41
CA PRO A 69 46.52 21.70 37.10
C PRO A 69 47.90 21.07 36.89
N SER A 70 47.96 19.74 36.85
CA SER A 70 49.19 18.99 36.59
C SER A 70 49.79 19.27 35.20
N ALA A 71 48.98 19.56 34.19
CA ALA A 71 49.45 19.85 32.83
C ALA A 71 50.25 21.16 32.75
N VAL A 72 50.00 22.08 33.69
CA VAL A 72 50.75 23.33 33.84
C VAL A 72 51.62 23.30 35.08
N ARG A 73 51.98 22.13 35.64
CA ARG A 73 52.83 21.99 36.85
C ARG A 73 52.37 22.84 38.03
N SER A 74 51.07 22.80 38.31
CA SER A 74 50.42 23.43 39.44
C SER A 74 49.61 22.40 40.24
N GLN A 75 49.39 22.62 41.54
CA GLN A 75 48.55 21.72 42.35
C GLN A 75 47.07 22.08 42.19
N LYS A 76 46.77 23.37 42.16
CA LYS A 76 45.45 23.92 41.86
C LYS A 76 45.52 24.87 40.68
N MET A 77 44.38 25.16 40.08
CA MET A 77 44.35 26.01 38.88
C MET A 77 44.62 27.48 39.20
N ASP A 78 44.26 27.96 40.40
CA ASP A 78 44.55 29.31 40.90
C ASP A 78 46.05 29.55 41.17
N ASP A 79 46.84 28.49 41.37
CA ASP A 79 48.31 28.58 41.54
C ASP A 79 49.03 29.10 40.28
N VAL A 80 48.34 29.19 39.13
CA VAL A 80 48.91 29.83 37.94
C VAL A 80 48.99 31.35 38.09
N ILE A 81 48.28 31.94 39.05
CA ILE A 81 48.31 33.39 39.32
C ILE A 81 49.56 33.71 40.16
N PHE A 82 50.27 34.78 39.79
CA PHE A 82 51.47 35.22 40.52
C PHE A 82 51.17 35.45 42.01
N ALA A 83 51.78 34.60 42.85
CA ALA A 83 51.55 34.54 44.29
C ALA A 83 52.24 35.67 45.07
N GLY A 84 53.01 36.55 44.42
CA GLY A 84 53.79 37.59 45.07
C GLY A 84 55.22 37.14 45.43
N THR A 85 56.08 38.11 45.72
CA THR A 85 57.43 37.91 46.28
C THR A 85 57.62 38.85 47.46
N ALA A 86 58.75 38.75 48.17
CA ALA A 86 59.08 39.66 49.28
C ALA A 86 59.05 41.16 48.87
N THR A 87 59.24 41.46 47.58
CA THR A 87 59.28 42.82 47.03
C THR A 87 58.06 43.18 46.19
N ARG A 88 57.16 42.23 45.89
CA ARG A 88 56.01 42.45 44.99
C ARG A 88 54.74 41.82 45.53
N ALA A 89 53.67 42.60 45.54
CA ALA A 89 52.35 42.13 45.92
C ALA A 89 51.84 41.04 44.96
N ALA A 90 51.06 40.12 45.52
CA ALA A 90 50.42 39.07 44.75
C ALA A 90 49.31 39.66 43.85
N LEU A 91 49.15 39.12 42.64
CA LEU A 91 48.18 39.65 41.67
C LEU A 91 46.83 38.95 41.80
N GLY A 92 45.77 39.63 41.36
CA GLY A 92 44.38 39.14 41.42
C GLY A 92 43.95 38.31 40.22
N ARG A 93 44.73 38.35 39.12
CA ARG A 93 44.44 37.62 37.88
C ARG A 93 45.73 37.24 37.13
N ALA A 94 45.65 36.19 36.34
CA ALA A 94 46.62 35.82 35.32
C ALA A 94 45.98 35.96 33.93
N GLU A 95 46.74 36.49 32.98
CA GLU A 95 46.31 36.75 31.62
C GLU A 95 47.42 36.30 30.67
N VAL A 96 47.09 35.42 29.73
CA VAL A 96 48.00 34.96 28.68
C VAL A 96 47.31 35.11 27.35
N SER A 97 47.99 35.74 26.40
CA SER A 97 47.52 35.91 25.03
C SER A 97 48.55 35.35 24.06
N ILE A 98 48.09 34.56 23.10
CA ILE A 98 48.89 34.12 21.95
C ILE A 98 48.33 34.74 20.68
N THR A 99 49.20 35.23 19.81
CA THR A 99 48.81 35.69 18.49
C THR A 99 49.42 34.75 17.46
N VAL A 100 48.55 34.18 16.64
CA VAL A 100 48.87 33.22 15.60
C VAL A 100 48.72 33.90 14.24
N ASP A 101 49.74 33.78 13.39
CA ASP A 101 49.64 34.19 11.99
C ASP A 101 48.82 33.16 11.21
N ASN A 102 47.76 33.62 10.55
CA ASN A 102 46.85 32.84 9.73
C ASN A 102 46.80 33.36 8.28
N ALA A 103 47.90 33.97 7.79
CA ALA A 103 47.96 34.43 6.40
C ALA A 103 47.73 33.29 5.37
N SER A 104 47.91 32.04 5.82
CA SER A 104 47.70 30.81 5.06
C SER A 104 46.24 30.39 4.92
N GLY A 105 45.34 30.91 5.76
CA GLY A 105 43.93 30.54 5.81
C GLY A 105 43.64 29.12 6.29
N GLN A 106 44.58 28.45 6.97
CA GLN A 106 44.34 27.09 7.49
C GLN A 106 43.41 27.07 8.70
N LEU A 107 43.37 28.14 9.50
CA LEU A 107 42.33 28.30 10.52
C LEU A 107 41.04 28.82 9.85
N PRO A 108 39.86 28.27 10.21
CA PRO A 108 38.57 28.62 9.60
C PRO A 108 38.03 29.98 10.07
N VAL A 109 38.84 31.03 9.91
CA VAL A 109 38.51 32.43 10.23
C VAL A 109 39.06 33.35 9.16
N GLU A 110 38.34 34.43 8.85
CA GLU A 110 38.69 35.38 7.79
C GLU A 110 39.84 36.33 8.17
N PHE A 111 40.33 36.25 9.41
CA PHE A 111 41.42 37.09 9.90
C PHE A 111 42.79 36.50 9.56
N SER A 112 43.69 37.36 9.09
CA SER A 112 45.11 37.04 8.85
C SER A 112 45.89 36.84 10.14
N GLU A 113 45.37 37.32 11.28
CA GLU A 113 45.95 37.13 12.60
C GLU A 113 44.85 36.78 13.60
N VAL A 114 45.13 35.79 14.46
CA VAL A 114 44.18 35.30 15.46
C VAL A 114 44.84 35.39 16.83
N THR A 115 44.31 36.25 17.69
CA THR A 115 44.73 36.37 19.08
C THR A 115 43.79 35.59 19.98
N ILE A 116 44.31 34.61 20.70
CA ILE A 116 43.58 33.83 21.71
C ILE A 116 44.08 34.28 23.07
N THR A 117 43.16 34.77 23.91
CA THR A 117 43.45 35.23 25.27
C THR A 117 42.70 34.36 26.27
N ARG A 118 43.39 33.96 27.33
CA ARG A 118 42.79 33.33 28.51
C ARG A 118 43.10 34.17 29.74
N THR A 119 42.05 34.49 30.49
CA THR A 119 42.15 35.20 31.77
C THR A 119 41.60 34.32 32.88
N LEU A 120 42.29 34.24 34.02
CA LEU A 120 41.82 33.56 35.21
C LEU A 120 41.90 34.51 36.40
N PHE A 121 40.79 34.62 37.11
CA PHE A 121 40.65 35.40 38.33
C PHE A 121 40.80 34.51 39.56
N ARG A 122 41.23 35.10 40.69
CA ARG A 122 41.24 34.38 41.98
C ARG A 122 39.86 33.90 42.45
N SER A 123 38.78 34.42 41.89
CA SER A 123 37.42 33.90 42.09
C SER A 123 37.24 32.48 41.53
N GLY A 124 38.18 32.00 40.71
CA GLY A 124 38.09 30.72 39.99
C GLY A 124 37.44 30.85 38.60
N GLU A 125 36.95 32.04 38.25
CA GLU A 125 36.38 32.33 36.94
C GLU A 125 37.49 32.39 35.87
N SER A 126 37.29 31.63 34.79
CA SER A 126 38.19 31.60 33.64
C SER A 126 37.45 32.05 32.39
N GLU A 127 37.96 33.09 31.75
CA GLU A 127 37.40 33.68 30.54
C GLU A 127 38.31 33.39 29.35
N TYR A 128 37.71 33.14 28.18
CA TYR A 128 38.40 33.03 26.91
C TYR A 128 37.92 34.13 25.97
N ALA A 129 38.84 34.73 25.24
CA ALA A 129 38.55 35.68 24.19
C ALA A 129 39.33 35.35 22.91
N MET A 130 38.70 35.55 21.77
CA MET A 130 39.31 35.44 20.44
C MET A 130 39.20 36.80 19.76
N ASN A 131 40.33 37.39 19.38
CA ASN A 131 40.41 38.75 18.84
C ASN A 131 39.66 39.79 19.71
N GLY A 132 39.69 39.60 21.03
CA GLY A 132 39.00 40.45 22.01
C GLY A 132 37.50 40.13 22.23
N ALA A 133 36.89 39.27 21.41
CA ALA A 133 35.49 38.85 21.61
C ALA A 133 35.41 37.63 22.56
N PRO A 134 34.51 37.63 23.56
CA PRO A 134 34.37 36.50 24.48
C PRO A 134 33.88 35.24 23.75
N CYS A 135 34.47 34.09 24.07
CA CYS A 135 34.14 32.80 23.46
C CYS A 135 34.25 31.66 24.48
N ARG A 136 33.79 30.46 24.12
CA ARG A 136 33.89 29.28 24.98
C ARG A 136 35.16 28.50 24.64
N LEU A 137 35.67 27.75 25.61
CA LEU A 137 36.78 26.80 25.38
C LEU A 137 36.48 25.82 24.23
N LEU A 138 35.24 25.39 24.06
CA LEU A 138 34.86 24.50 22.96
C LEU A 138 35.12 25.14 21.59
N ASP A 139 34.87 26.44 21.47
CA ASP A 139 35.05 27.19 20.23
C ASP A 139 36.56 27.31 19.89
N ILE A 140 37.41 27.54 20.89
CA ILE A 140 38.88 27.50 20.75
C ILE A 140 39.38 26.09 20.36
N GLN A 141 38.84 25.04 20.98
CA GLN A 141 39.22 23.65 20.69
C GLN A 141 38.79 23.21 19.28
N GLU A 142 37.65 23.69 18.80
CA GLU A 142 37.16 23.42 17.45
C GLU A 142 38.02 24.14 16.40
N LEU A 143 38.32 25.42 16.62
CA LEU A 143 39.21 26.21 15.76
C LEU A 143 40.57 25.54 15.53
N LEU A 144 41.19 25.04 16.60
CA LEU A 144 42.53 24.46 16.56
C LEU A 144 42.56 22.97 16.21
N SER A 145 41.39 22.33 16.07
CA SER A 145 41.30 20.90 15.80
C SER A 145 41.81 20.49 14.42
N ASP A 146 41.68 21.39 13.43
CA ASP A 146 42.10 21.12 12.05
C ASP A 146 43.61 21.35 11.83
N VAL A 147 44.27 22.13 12.69
CA VAL A 147 45.72 22.42 12.64
C VAL A 147 46.53 21.44 13.52
N GLY A 148 45.88 20.44 14.12
CA GLY A 148 46.55 19.43 14.95
C GLY A 148 46.95 19.91 16.36
N VAL A 149 46.58 21.14 16.73
CA VAL A 149 46.76 21.70 18.08
C VAL A 149 45.48 21.49 18.89
N GLY A 150 45.03 20.24 18.96
CA GLY A 150 43.76 19.86 19.57
C GLY A 150 43.83 19.58 21.08
N ARG A 151 42.72 19.03 21.59
CA ARG A 151 42.44 18.74 23.02
C ARG A 151 43.44 17.81 23.73
N GLN A 152 44.34 17.13 23.00
CA GLN A 152 45.40 16.30 23.58
C GLN A 152 46.81 16.88 23.45
N GLN A 153 46.98 18.06 22.85
CA GLN A 153 48.24 18.85 22.83
C GLN A 153 49.53 18.02 22.59
N HIS A 154 49.51 16.99 21.74
CA HIS A 154 50.69 16.14 21.46
C HIS A 154 51.86 16.91 20.81
N VAL A 155 51.60 18.14 20.34
CA VAL A 155 52.59 19.07 19.78
C VAL A 155 53.41 19.76 20.88
N ILE A 156 52.89 19.87 22.10
CA ILE A 156 53.59 20.51 23.23
C ILE A 156 54.21 19.41 24.08
N ILE A 157 55.53 19.24 23.97
CA ILE A 157 56.28 18.30 24.79
C ILE A 157 56.74 19.01 26.06
N SER A 158 56.03 18.77 27.15
CA SER A 158 56.41 19.25 28.48
C SER A 158 57.42 18.32 29.16
N GLN A 159 58.07 18.81 30.21
CA GLN A 159 59.07 18.05 30.95
C GLN A 159 58.47 16.78 31.55
N GLY A 160 59.02 15.60 31.21
CA GLY A 160 58.56 14.29 31.67
C GLY A 160 57.50 13.62 30.78
N GLN A 161 56.93 14.31 29.78
CA GLN A 161 55.96 13.69 28.86
C GLN A 161 56.58 12.66 27.91
N ILE A 162 57.87 12.80 27.56
CA ILE A 162 58.56 11.83 26.71
C ILE A 162 58.56 10.44 27.39
N ASP A 163 58.87 10.39 28.68
CA ASP A 163 58.84 9.15 29.45
C ASP A 163 57.43 8.59 29.58
N ALA A 164 56.41 9.45 29.68
CA ALA A 164 55.01 9.03 29.73
C ALA A 164 54.56 8.37 28.42
N VAL A 165 54.96 8.91 27.26
CA VAL A 165 54.66 8.32 25.94
C VAL A 165 55.40 7.00 25.75
N LEU A 166 56.66 6.91 26.17
CA LEU A 166 57.48 5.70 26.07
C LEU A 166 56.97 4.56 26.96
N ASN A 167 56.37 4.89 28.11
CA ASN A 167 55.79 3.91 29.05
C ASN A 167 54.26 3.75 28.92
N ALA A 168 53.61 4.47 28.00
CA ALA A 168 52.17 4.38 27.79
C ALA A 168 51.78 2.98 27.30
N ARG A 169 50.62 2.52 27.78
CA ARG A 169 50.00 1.26 27.33
C ARG A 169 49.71 1.32 25.82
N PRO A 170 49.64 0.16 25.13
CA PRO A 170 49.38 0.12 23.68
C PRO A 170 48.14 0.90 23.25
N GLU A 171 47.07 0.90 24.04
CA GLU A 171 45.82 1.60 23.75
C GLU A 171 45.99 3.12 23.82
N ASP A 172 46.70 3.60 24.85
CA ASP A 172 46.97 5.01 25.08
C ASP A 172 47.94 5.56 24.02
N ARG A 173 48.95 4.76 23.65
CA ARG A 173 49.90 5.10 22.58
C ARG A 173 49.25 5.12 21.20
N ARG A 174 48.30 4.21 20.96
CA ARG A 174 47.52 4.16 19.72
C ARG A 174 46.76 5.47 19.51
N ALA A 175 46.13 6.03 20.55
CA ALA A 175 45.42 7.30 20.43
C ALA A 175 46.31 8.45 19.93
N ILE A 176 47.56 8.51 20.39
CA ILE A 176 48.57 9.49 19.96
C ILE A 176 48.88 9.32 18.46
N ILE A 177 49.08 8.06 18.02
CA ILE A 177 49.38 7.74 16.61
C ILE A 177 48.18 8.05 15.70
N GLU A 178 46.96 7.72 16.14
CA GLU A 178 45.74 7.99 15.37
C GLU A 178 45.46 9.50 15.22
N ASP A 179 45.82 10.29 16.24
CA ASP A 179 45.73 11.75 16.18
C ASP A 179 46.80 12.33 15.24
N ALA A 180 48.04 11.87 15.35
CA ALA A 180 49.14 12.25 14.44
C ALA A 180 48.85 11.87 12.97
N ALA A 181 48.15 10.76 12.74
CA ALA A 181 47.71 10.33 11.41
C ALA A 181 46.48 11.10 10.88
N GLY A 182 45.89 12.01 11.67
CA GLY A 182 44.73 12.82 11.28
C GLY A 182 43.43 12.03 11.09
N ILE A 183 43.37 10.77 11.55
CA ILE A 183 42.20 9.89 11.35
C ILE A 183 41.11 10.07 12.42
N LEU A 184 41.45 10.74 13.52
CA LEU A 184 40.55 10.95 14.66
C LEU A 184 39.24 11.66 14.27
N LYS A 185 39.31 12.62 13.32
CA LYS A 185 38.12 13.33 12.80
C LYS A 185 37.13 12.39 12.10
N TYR A 186 37.63 11.44 11.31
CA TYR A 186 36.79 10.47 10.61
C TYR A 186 36.17 9.46 11.57
N ARG A 187 36.93 9.03 12.59
CA ARG A 187 36.44 8.15 13.66
C ARG A 187 35.28 8.78 14.43
N ARG A 188 35.40 10.05 14.84
CA ARG A 188 34.32 10.80 15.52
C ARG A 188 33.09 10.98 14.63
N ARG A 189 33.28 11.29 13.34
CA ARG A 189 32.17 11.38 12.37
C ARG A 189 31.43 10.05 12.24
N LYS A 190 32.15 8.93 12.18
CA LYS A 190 31.59 7.57 12.17
C LYS A 190 30.76 7.29 13.44
N GLU A 191 31.31 7.55 14.62
CA GLU A 191 30.61 7.33 15.89
C GLU A 191 29.32 8.17 15.99
N LYS A 192 29.37 9.44 15.56
CA LYS A 192 28.17 10.31 15.51
C LYS A 192 27.11 9.78 14.54
N ALA A 193 27.52 9.30 13.37
CA ALA A 193 26.62 8.69 12.39
C ALA A 193 26.00 7.39 12.91
N GLN A 194 26.78 6.54 13.58
CA GLN A 194 26.30 5.29 14.19
C GLN A 194 25.27 5.54 15.29
N ARG A 195 25.49 6.54 16.16
CA ARG A 195 24.50 6.92 17.18
C ARG A 195 23.20 7.42 16.56
N ARG A 196 23.26 8.20 15.48
CA ARG A 196 22.07 8.65 14.74
C ARG A 196 21.32 7.46 14.13
N LEU A 197 22.03 6.53 13.51
CA LEU A 197 21.44 5.33 12.93
C LEU A 197 20.67 4.50 13.97
N GLN A 198 21.28 4.24 15.14
CA GLN A 198 20.63 3.52 16.23
C GLN A 198 19.37 4.21 16.74
N ALA A 199 19.40 5.54 16.87
CA ALA A 199 18.22 6.32 17.25
C ALA A 199 17.09 6.21 16.20
N THR A 200 17.43 6.23 14.91
CA THR A 200 16.46 6.04 13.83
C THR A 200 15.87 4.64 13.82
N GLU A 201 16.67 3.60 14.05
CA GLU A 201 16.20 2.22 14.16
C GLU A 201 15.21 2.05 15.33
N ALA A 202 15.50 2.65 16.48
CA ALA A 202 14.58 2.65 17.62
C ALA A 202 13.23 3.32 17.27
N ASN A 203 13.27 4.45 16.54
CA ASN A 203 12.05 5.12 16.08
C ASN A 203 11.25 4.25 15.09
N LEU A 204 11.91 3.56 14.16
CA LEU A 204 11.25 2.66 13.20
C LEU A 204 10.58 1.47 13.88
N ASN A 205 11.21 0.92 14.93
CA ASN A 205 10.62 -0.15 15.73
C ASN A 205 9.33 0.32 16.42
N ARG A 206 9.36 1.50 17.06
CA ARG A 206 8.17 2.11 17.68
C ARG A 206 7.05 2.35 16.67
N LEU A 207 7.38 2.83 15.48
CA LEU A 207 6.43 3.04 14.39
C LEU A 207 5.79 1.72 13.95
N SER A 208 6.59 0.66 13.84
CA SER A 208 6.11 -0.68 13.48
C SER A 208 5.13 -1.24 14.53
N ASP A 209 5.38 -0.98 15.81
CA ASP A 209 4.49 -1.41 16.89
C ASP A 209 3.16 -0.66 16.87
N LEU A 210 3.18 0.67 16.71
CA LEU A 210 1.98 1.48 16.53
C LEU A 210 1.16 1.02 15.32
N LEU A 211 1.82 0.74 14.20
CA LEU A 211 1.17 0.26 12.99
C LEU A 211 0.53 -1.11 13.20
N ARG A 212 1.15 -1.98 14.00
CA ARG A 212 0.56 -3.27 14.40
C ARG A 212 -0.69 -3.08 15.25
N GLU A 213 -0.66 -2.14 16.19
CA GLU A 213 -1.80 -1.82 17.05
C GLU A 213 -2.98 -1.25 16.25
N VAL A 214 -2.73 -0.27 15.38
CA VAL A 214 -3.76 0.29 14.49
C VAL A 214 -4.37 -0.78 13.60
N ARG A 215 -3.54 -1.66 12.99
CA ARG A 215 -4.04 -2.80 12.20
C ARG A 215 -4.89 -3.77 13.01
N ARG A 216 -4.60 -3.96 14.30
CA ARG A 216 -5.41 -4.80 15.20
C ARG A 216 -6.79 -4.18 15.45
N GLN A 217 -6.85 -2.86 15.62
CA GLN A 217 -8.11 -2.11 15.80
C GLN A 217 -8.96 -2.05 14.52
N LEU A 218 -8.32 -2.02 13.35
CA LEU A 218 -9.00 -1.88 12.06
C LEU A 218 -9.77 -3.15 11.62
N ARG A 219 -9.29 -4.35 11.99
CA ARG A 219 -9.93 -5.62 11.61
C ARG A 219 -11.36 -5.80 12.16
N PRO A 220 -11.64 -5.52 13.45
CA PRO A 220 -13.01 -5.51 13.97
C PRO A 220 -13.91 -4.53 13.23
N LEU A 221 -13.42 -3.31 12.95
CA LEU A 221 -14.18 -2.27 12.26
C LEU A 221 -14.51 -2.67 10.81
N GLU A 222 -13.57 -3.29 10.10
CA GLU A 222 -13.80 -3.82 8.74
C GLU A 222 -14.91 -4.89 8.73
N ARG A 223 -14.88 -5.80 9.71
CA ARG A 223 -15.93 -6.82 9.86
C ARG A 223 -17.30 -6.22 10.19
N GLN A 224 -17.34 -5.18 11.03
CA GLN A 224 -18.57 -4.46 11.35
C GLN A 224 -19.13 -3.75 10.11
N ALA A 225 -18.28 -3.09 9.32
CA ALA A 225 -18.68 -2.44 8.08
C ALA A 225 -19.21 -3.44 7.03
N ASP A 226 -18.55 -4.59 6.87
CA ASP A 226 -19.02 -5.64 5.95
C ASP A 226 -20.31 -6.32 6.43
N ALA A 227 -20.52 -6.44 7.74
CA ALA A 227 -21.80 -6.91 8.29
C ALA A 227 -22.93 -5.90 8.03
N ALA A 228 -22.67 -4.61 8.23
CA ALA A 228 -23.63 -3.54 7.95
C ALA A 228 -23.99 -3.48 6.46
N ARG A 229 -23.01 -3.56 5.55
CA ARG A 229 -23.28 -3.60 4.09
C ARG A 229 -24.14 -4.80 3.70
N ARG A 230 -23.82 -6.00 4.20
CA ARG A 230 -24.63 -7.20 3.93
C ARG A 230 -26.05 -7.07 4.48
N HIS A 231 -26.24 -6.43 5.62
CA HIS A 231 -27.57 -6.15 6.15
C HIS A 231 -28.37 -5.22 5.22
N GLY A 232 -27.75 -4.14 4.72
CA GLY A 232 -28.35 -3.25 3.74
C GLY A 232 -28.74 -3.96 2.44
N ASP A 233 -27.84 -4.78 1.88
CA ASP A 233 -28.11 -5.57 0.67
C ASP A 233 -29.30 -6.53 0.87
N LEU A 234 -29.34 -7.23 2.01
CA LEU A 234 -30.44 -8.15 2.35
C LEU A 234 -31.77 -7.42 2.58
N LEU A 235 -31.75 -6.21 3.15
CA LEU A 235 -32.96 -5.39 3.28
C LEU A 235 -33.47 -4.94 1.91
N ALA A 236 -32.60 -4.52 1.01
CA ALA A 236 -32.97 -4.16 -0.35
C ALA A 236 -33.58 -5.35 -1.11
N GLU A 237 -32.96 -6.53 -0.99
CA GLU A 237 -33.47 -7.77 -1.59
C GLU A 237 -34.84 -8.18 -1.00
N LEU A 238 -34.99 -8.11 0.33
CA LEU A 238 -36.25 -8.40 1.01
C LEU A 238 -37.37 -7.46 0.54
N THR A 239 -37.09 -6.16 0.44
CA THR A 239 -38.04 -5.16 -0.04
C THR A 239 -38.44 -5.43 -1.50
N ALA A 240 -37.49 -5.76 -2.37
CA ALA A 240 -37.78 -6.13 -3.75
C ALA A 240 -38.66 -7.39 -3.86
N LEU A 241 -38.38 -8.41 -3.05
CA LEU A 241 -39.17 -9.65 -3.01
C LEU A 241 -40.59 -9.41 -2.46
N ARG A 242 -40.73 -8.58 -1.42
CA ARG A 242 -42.04 -8.17 -0.88
C ARG A 242 -42.86 -7.44 -1.94
N LEU A 243 -42.26 -6.47 -2.63
CA LEU A 243 -42.92 -5.74 -3.71
C LEU A 243 -43.32 -6.66 -4.87
N HIS A 244 -42.46 -7.59 -5.25
CA HIS A 244 -42.76 -8.57 -6.29
C HIS A 244 -43.93 -9.48 -5.92
N ARG A 245 -43.96 -9.98 -4.67
CA ARG A 245 -45.05 -10.81 -4.15
C ARG A 245 -46.37 -10.02 -4.12
N ALA A 246 -46.37 -8.82 -3.54
CA ALA A 246 -47.53 -7.95 -3.47
C ALA A 246 -48.06 -7.61 -4.89
N GLY A 247 -47.16 -7.31 -5.83
CA GLY A 247 -47.51 -7.07 -7.23
C GLY A 247 -48.16 -8.28 -7.89
N ARG A 248 -47.70 -9.51 -7.60
CA ARG A 248 -48.30 -10.74 -8.12
C ARG A 248 -49.66 -11.05 -7.52
N GLU A 249 -49.82 -10.85 -6.21
CA GLU A 249 -51.11 -10.99 -5.51
C GLU A 249 -52.12 -9.98 -6.08
N LEU A 250 -51.72 -8.71 -6.23
CA LEU A 250 -52.56 -7.67 -6.84
C LEU A 250 -52.94 -7.98 -8.29
N ALA A 251 -52.01 -8.49 -9.10
CA ALA A 251 -52.31 -8.92 -10.47
C ALA A 251 -53.34 -10.06 -10.50
N THR A 252 -53.21 -11.02 -9.59
CA THR A 252 -54.14 -12.15 -9.46
C THR A 252 -55.53 -11.67 -9.05
N LEU A 253 -55.63 -10.78 -8.07
CA LEU A 253 -56.90 -10.19 -7.63
C LEU A 253 -57.55 -9.36 -8.75
N ARG A 254 -56.75 -8.58 -9.50
CA ARG A 254 -57.26 -7.81 -10.66
C ARG A 254 -57.81 -8.70 -11.77
N THR A 255 -57.16 -9.83 -12.05
CA THR A 255 -57.68 -10.79 -13.03
C THR A 255 -58.99 -11.39 -12.55
N ARG A 256 -59.06 -11.85 -11.29
CA ARG A 256 -60.32 -12.39 -10.72
C ARG A 256 -61.46 -11.37 -10.76
N ALA A 257 -61.20 -10.12 -10.38
CA ALA A 257 -62.19 -9.06 -10.42
C ALA A 257 -62.71 -8.79 -11.85
N ARG A 258 -61.83 -8.88 -12.87
CA ARG A 258 -62.24 -8.76 -14.28
C ARG A 258 -63.09 -9.95 -14.73
N ASP A 259 -62.66 -11.17 -14.42
CA ASP A 259 -63.38 -12.39 -14.79
C ASP A 259 -64.77 -12.43 -14.14
N GLU A 260 -64.89 -12.00 -12.89
CA GLU A 260 -66.16 -11.87 -12.18
C GLU A 260 -67.06 -10.78 -12.78
N ALA A 261 -66.49 -9.62 -13.15
CA ALA A 261 -67.24 -8.56 -13.81
C ALA A 261 -67.77 -9.00 -15.18
N GLU A 262 -66.97 -9.74 -15.95
CA GLU A 262 -67.38 -10.31 -17.23
C GLU A 262 -68.50 -11.34 -17.04
N THR A 263 -68.34 -12.26 -16.08
CA THR A 263 -69.36 -13.27 -15.75
C THR A 263 -70.67 -12.61 -15.35
N ARG A 264 -70.62 -11.56 -14.52
CA ARG A 264 -71.80 -10.78 -14.12
C ARG A 264 -72.49 -10.14 -15.32
N SER A 265 -71.72 -9.59 -16.25
CA SER A 265 -72.26 -8.99 -17.48
C SER A 265 -72.95 -10.04 -18.37
N GLN A 266 -72.33 -11.22 -18.55
CA GLN A 266 -72.91 -12.32 -19.32
C GLN A 266 -74.22 -12.83 -18.70
N LEU A 267 -74.26 -13.00 -17.37
CA LEU A 267 -75.47 -13.41 -16.65
C LEU A 267 -76.59 -12.38 -16.79
N ALA A 268 -76.29 -11.08 -16.67
CA ALA A 268 -77.28 -10.01 -16.85
C ALA A 268 -77.84 -9.98 -18.30
N ALA A 269 -77.00 -10.24 -19.30
CA ALA A 269 -77.43 -10.34 -20.70
C ALA A 269 -78.33 -11.57 -20.94
N ALA A 270 -77.98 -12.71 -20.36
CA ALA A 270 -78.80 -13.92 -20.42
C ALA A 270 -80.15 -13.73 -19.73
N GLU A 271 -80.17 -13.10 -18.56
CA GLU A 271 -81.39 -12.75 -17.83
C GLU A 271 -82.31 -11.85 -18.66
N SER A 272 -81.77 -10.79 -19.26
CA SER A 272 -82.53 -9.90 -20.15
C SER A 272 -83.12 -10.66 -21.35
N THR A 273 -82.36 -11.58 -21.94
CA THR A 273 -82.81 -12.40 -23.07
C THR A 273 -83.95 -13.34 -22.65
N HIS A 274 -83.83 -13.99 -21.50
CA HIS A 274 -84.87 -14.87 -20.97
C HIS A 274 -86.13 -14.09 -20.60
N HIS A 275 -85.99 -12.90 -20.01
CA HIS A 275 -87.13 -12.04 -19.71
C HIS A 275 -87.87 -11.62 -20.99
N ALA A 276 -87.15 -11.20 -22.02
CA ALA A 276 -87.74 -10.85 -23.32
C ALA A 276 -88.45 -12.05 -24.00
N ALA A 277 -87.89 -13.26 -23.86
CA ALA A 277 -88.52 -14.48 -24.37
C ALA A 277 -89.82 -14.80 -23.62
N LEU A 278 -89.82 -14.67 -22.29
CA LEU A 278 -91.01 -14.85 -21.45
C LEU A 278 -92.11 -13.85 -21.84
N SER A 279 -91.79 -12.55 -21.94
CA SER A 279 -92.78 -11.54 -22.35
C SER A 279 -93.36 -11.82 -23.74
N ARG A 280 -92.55 -12.37 -24.66
CA ARG A 280 -93.03 -12.79 -25.99
C ARG A 280 -94.00 -13.96 -25.89
N PHE A 281 -93.65 -15.00 -25.13
CA PHE A 281 -94.53 -16.14 -24.94
C PHE A 281 -95.84 -15.75 -24.24
N ASP A 282 -95.80 -14.86 -23.25
CA ASP A 282 -97.01 -14.33 -22.61
C ASP A 282 -97.90 -13.60 -23.63
N ALA A 283 -97.31 -12.79 -24.52
CA ALA A 283 -98.04 -12.12 -25.60
C ALA A 283 -98.65 -13.12 -26.61
N GLU A 284 -97.92 -14.18 -26.97
CA GLU A 284 -98.42 -15.26 -27.85
C GLU A 284 -99.59 -16.02 -27.22
N VAL A 285 -99.52 -16.30 -25.92
CA VAL A 285 -100.62 -16.95 -25.17
C VAL A 285 -101.86 -16.06 -25.16
N VAL A 286 -101.73 -14.78 -24.83
CA VAL A 286 -102.86 -13.84 -24.84
C VAL A 286 -103.47 -13.70 -26.23
N ALA A 287 -102.66 -13.66 -27.29
CA ALA A 287 -103.15 -13.62 -28.66
C ALA A 287 -103.91 -14.90 -29.05
N ALA A 288 -103.41 -16.07 -28.66
CA ALA A 288 -104.08 -17.35 -28.90
C ALA A 288 -105.40 -17.46 -28.11
N GLU A 289 -105.45 -16.96 -26.87
CA GLU A 289 -106.67 -16.88 -26.07
C GLU A 289 -107.71 -15.94 -26.71
N ALA A 290 -107.28 -14.79 -27.22
CA ALA A 290 -108.16 -13.83 -27.91
C ALA A 290 -108.71 -14.40 -29.24
N GLU A 291 -107.89 -15.13 -30.01
CA GLU A 291 -108.34 -15.82 -31.23
C GLU A 291 -109.37 -16.92 -30.90
N LEU A 292 -109.18 -17.63 -29.78
CA LEU A 292 -110.15 -18.63 -29.31
C LEU A 292 -111.48 -17.98 -28.89
N ALA A 293 -111.43 -16.84 -28.21
CA ALA A 293 -112.62 -16.11 -27.78
C ALA A 293 -113.42 -15.51 -28.96
N SER A 294 -112.76 -15.19 -30.08
CA SER A 294 -113.42 -14.66 -31.28
C SER A 294 -114.13 -15.73 -32.11
N ARG A 295 -113.83 -17.02 -31.91
CA ARG A 295 -114.46 -18.14 -32.62
C ARG A 295 -115.57 -18.74 -31.74
N GLY A 296 -116.72 -18.10 -31.77
CA GLY A 296 -117.93 -18.56 -31.08
C GLY A 296 -118.43 -19.94 -31.56
N GLY A 297 -118.80 -20.76 -30.58
CA GLY A 297 -119.71 -21.92 -30.59
C GLY A 297 -119.94 -22.71 -31.88
N ASP A 298 -119.33 -23.90 -31.97
CA ASP A 298 -120.02 -25.21 -32.04
C ASP A 298 -119.09 -26.27 -32.68
N ASP A 299 -118.21 -26.85 -31.86
CA ASP A 299 -117.85 -28.28 -31.87
C ASP A 299 -116.90 -28.53 -30.68
N LEU A 300 -117.51 -28.65 -29.49
CA LEU A 300 -116.82 -28.66 -28.20
C LEU A 300 -116.56 -30.07 -27.63
N GLY A 301 -116.88 -31.14 -28.34
CA GLY A 301 -116.64 -32.51 -27.86
C GLY A 301 -115.21 -32.98 -28.11
N ASP A 302 -114.80 -33.04 -29.38
CA ASP A 302 -113.55 -33.70 -29.79
C ASP A 302 -112.33 -32.79 -29.66
N ARG A 303 -112.52 -31.47 -29.73
CA ARG A 303 -111.43 -30.49 -29.52
C ARG A 303 -111.11 -30.29 -28.04
N LEU A 304 -112.09 -30.44 -27.16
CA LEU A 304 -111.90 -30.29 -25.71
C LEU A 304 -111.03 -31.42 -25.16
N VAL A 305 -111.17 -32.65 -25.65
CA VAL A 305 -110.29 -33.78 -25.30
C VAL A 305 -108.86 -33.56 -25.79
N ARG A 306 -108.68 -33.03 -27.01
CA ARG A 306 -107.35 -32.74 -27.56
C ARG A 306 -106.68 -31.55 -26.85
N LEU A 307 -107.47 -30.57 -26.42
CA LEU A 307 -107.02 -29.41 -25.65
C LEU A 307 -106.77 -29.74 -24.18
N GLU A 308 -107.53 -30.65 -23.57
CA GLU A 308 -107.24 -31.19 -22.24
C GLU A 308 -105.93 -31.99 -22.26
N ALA A 309 -105.69 -32.77 -23.31
CA ALA A 309 -104.41 -33.45 -23.50
C ALA A 309 -103.24 -32.47 -23.70
N LEU A 310 -103.44 -31.36 -24.44
CA LEU A 310 -102.46 -30.28 -24.57
C LEU A 310 -102.30 -29.47 -23.28
N ARG A 311 -103.37 -29.30 -22.50
CA ARG A 311 -103.37 -28.62 -21.19
C ARG A 311 -102.65 -29.44 -20.13
N GLU A 312 -102.83 -30.77 -20.14
CA GLU A 312 -102.06 -31.68 -19.28
C GLU A 312 -100.61 -31.76 -19.72
N ARG A 313 -100.32 -31.74 -21.03
CA ARG A 313 -98.94 -31.58 -21.52
C ARG A 313 -98.33 -30.24 -21.12
N GLY A 314 -99.09 -29.15 -21.24
CA GLY A 314 -98.68 -27.81 -20.82
C GLY A 314 -98.50 -27.70 -19.31
N ARG A 315 -99.33 -28.37 -18.51
CA ARG A 315 -99.13 -28.52 -17.05
C ARG A 315 -97.92 -29.36 -16.73
N GLY A 316 -97.65 -30.42 -17.49
CA GLY A 316 -96.44 -31.22 -17.37
C GLY A 316 -95.19 -30.41 -17.70
N VAL A 317 -95.18 -29.68 -18.81
CA VAL A 317 -94.06 -28.80 -19.20
C VAL A 317 -93.90 -27.65 -18.21
N ARG A 318 -94.98 -27.00 -17.79
CA ARG A 318 -94.96 -25.97 -16.73
C ARG A 318 -94.51 -26.55 -15.39
N GLY A 319 -94.88 -27.78 -15.06
CA GLY A 319 -94.43 -28.48 -13.86
C GLY A 319 -92.93 -28.77 -13.91
N VAL A 320 -92.43 -29.25 -15.05
CA VAL A 320 -90.99 -29.46 -15.30
C VAL A 320 -90.23 -28.14 -15.34
N LEU A 321 -90.81 -27.07 -15.89
CA LEU A 321 -90.20 -25.73 -15.90
C LEU A 321 -90.21 -25.10 -14.53
N VAL A 322 -91.30 -25.19 -13.76
CA VAL A 322 -91.36 -24.74 -12.36
C VAL A 322 -90.39 -25.55 -11.50
N GLU A 323 -90.23 -26.85 -11.75
CA GLU A 323 -89.27 -27.67 -11.04
C GLU A 323 -87.82 -27.40 -11.48
N ARG A 324 -87.59 -27.03 -12.75
CA ARG A 324 -86.31 -26.49 -13.23
C ARG A 324 -86.03 -25.09 -12.70
N LEU A 325 -87.03 -24.24 -12.55
CA LEU A 325 -86.90 -22.88 -12.03
C LEU A 325 -86.66 -22.91 -10.53
N ARG A 326 -87.34 -23.81 -9.81
CA ARG A 326 -87.01 -24.19 -8.42
C ARG A 326 -85.66 -24.88 -8.32
N GLY A 327 -85.26 -25.66 -9.33
CA GLY A 327 -83.93 -26.24 -9.44
C GLY A 327 -82.86 -25.15 -9.59
N ILE A 328 -83.09 -24.18 -10.47
CA ILE A 328 -82.23 -23.01 -10.69
C ILE A 328 -82.26 -22.07 -9.47
N GLU A 329 -83.38 -21.94 -8.76
CA GLU A 329 -83.48 -21.19 -7.50
C GLU A 329 -82.79 -21.93 -6.34
N ARG A 330 -82.86 -23.26 -6.29
CA ARG A 330 -82.06 -24.09 -5.36
C ARG A 330 -80.59 -24.02 -5.70
N ASP A 331 -80.22 -24.08 -6.98
CA ASP A 331 -78.85 -23.93 -7.45
C ASP A 331 -78.34 -22.50 -7.21
N ARG A 332 -79.18 -21.47 -7.39
CA ARG A 332 -78.91 -20.08 -6.98
C ARG A 332 -78.79 -19.96 -5.47
N SER A 333 -79.59 -20.66 -4.67
CA SER A 333 -79.50 -20.67 -3.21
C SER A 333 -78.35 -21.54 -2.68
N ALA A 334 -77.81 -22.45 -3.50
CA ALA A 334 -76.64 -23.27 -3.22
C ALA A 334 -75.34 -22.60 -3.70
N LEU A 335 -75.37 -21.83 -4.79
CA LEU A 335 -74.28 -20.98 -5.30
C LEU A 335 -74.21 -19.62 -4.58
N VAL A 336 -75.34 -19.15 -4.04
CA VAL A 336 -75.45 -17.99 -3.16
C VAL A 336 -75.96 -18.48 -1.81
N SER A 337 -75.15 -19.27 -1.11
CA SER A 337 -75.28 -19.28 0.35
C SER A 337 -75.04 -17.85 0.80
N GLN A 338 -76.04 -17.24 1.43
CA GLN A 338 -75.94 -15.90 2.03
C GLN A 338 -74.72 -15.81 2.98
N GLN A 339 -74.25 -16.94 3.51
CA GLN A 339 -72.98 -17.07 4.25
C GLN A 339 -71.70 -16.88 3.41
N VAL A 340 -71.69 -17.21 2.12
CA VAL A 340 -70.53 -16.99 1.23
C VAL A 340 -70.49 -15.55 0.74
N VAL A 341 -71.63 -14.92 0.45
CA VAL A 341 -71.65 -13.47 0.14
C VAL A 341 -71.27 -12.65 1.37
N VAL A 342 -71.86 -12.91 2.54
CA VAL A 342 -71.45 -12.26 3.80
C VAL A 342 -70.00 -12.60 4.16
N GLY A 343 -69.54 -13.81 3.85
CA GLY A 343 -68.16 -14.23 4.06
C GLY A 343 -67.18 -13.48 3.15
N LEU A 344 -67.51 -13.31 1.87
CA LEU A 344 -66.72 -12.57 0.88
C LEU A 344 -66.78 -11.06 1.10
N GLU A 345 -67.92 -10.51 1.52
CA GLU A 345 -68.05 -9.12 1.94
C GLU A 345 -67.21 -8.85 3.20
N ALA A 346 -67.25 -9.73 4.19
CA ALA A 346 -66.40 -9.64 5.38
C ALA A 346 -64.91 -9.90 5.08
N GLU A 347 -64.58 -10.62 4.01
CA GLU A 347 -63.21 -10.84 3.55
C GLU A 347 -62.69 -9.67 2.72
N LEU A 348 -63.55 -9.04 1.91
CA LEU A 348 -63.28 -7.78 1.21
C LEU A 348 -63.06 -6.65 2.21
N GLU A 349 -63.94 -6.49 3.20
CA GLU A 349 -63.83 -5.45 4.23
C GLU A 349 -62.57 -5.65 5.11
N ARG A 350 -62.22 -6.91 5.42
CA ARG A 350 -60.92 -7.23 6.05
C ARG A 350 -59.74 -6.88 5.15
N SER A 351 -59.81 -7.18 3.87
CA SER A 351 -58.74 -6.88 2.91
C SER A 351 -58.59 -5.38 2.68
N GLU A 352 -59.68 -4.61 2.67
CA GLU A 352 -59.66 -3.15 2.55
C GLU A 352 -59.10 -2.51 3.82
N ALA A 353 -59.46 -3.02 5.01
CA ALA A 353 -58.90 -2.56 6.27
C ALA A 353 -57.39 -2.89 6.40
N GLU A 354 -56.96 -4.04 5.88
CA GLU A 354 -55.55 -4.43 5.85
C GLU A 354 -54.75 -3.58 4.85
N MET A 355 -55.31 -3.30 3.67
CA MET A 355 -54.73 -2.36 2.70
C MET A 355 -54.58 -0.96 3.30
N ALA A 356 -55.62 -0.43 3.95
CA ALA A 356 -55.57 0.88 4.60
C ALA A 356 -54.53 0.93 5.75
N ARG A 357 -54.35 -0.16 6.50
CA ARG A 357 -53.28 -0.26 7.51
C ARG A 357 -51.89 -0.25 6.88
N LEU A 358 -51.69 -1.00 5.80
CA LEU A 358 -50.40 -1.07 5.12
C LEU A 358 -50.07 0.25 4.41
N GLU A 359 -51.07 0.96 3.88
CA GLU A 359 -50.91 2.31 3.34
C GLU A 359 -50.54 3.31 4.45
N ALA A 360 -51.21 3.26 5.61
CA ALA A 360 -50.86 4.09 6.76
C ALA A 360 -49.45 3.80 7.32
N GLU A 361 -49.07 2.52 7.42
CA GLU A 361 -47.71 2.11 7.83
C GLU A 361 -46.65 2.54 6.81
N SER A 362 -46.98 2.52 5.52
CA SER A 362 -46.10 3.05 4.46
C SER A 362 -45.97 4.57 4.52
N GLU A 363 -47.03 5.30 4.85
CA GLU A 363 -46.99 6.76 5.03
C GLU A 363 -46.21 7.15 6.29
N GLU A 364 -46.30 6.37 7.37
CA GLU A 364 -45.56 6.58 8.62
C GLU A 364 -44.05 6.31 8.45
N LEU A 365 -43.67 5.39 7.56
CA LEU A 365 -42.29 5.07 7.22
C LEU A 365 -41.66 5.99 6.16
N ALA A 366 -42.47 6.76 5.41
CA ALA A 366 -42.00 7.69 4.40
C ALA A 366 -41.02 8.77 4.95
N PRO A 367 -41.29 9.47 6.07
CA PRO A 367 -40.34 10.44 6.63
C PRO A 367 -39.05 9.81 7.14
N ASP A 368 -39.09 8.58 7.64
CA ASP A 368 -37.88 7.85 8.06
C ASP A 368 -37.04 7.39 6.86
N ALA A 369 -37.67 7.01 5.74
CA ALA A 369 -36.99 6.70 4.48
C ALA A 369 -36.37 7.95 3.84
N GLU A 370 -37.04 9.10 3.93
CA GLU A 370 -36.50 10.38 3.45
C GLU A 370 -35.33 10.88 4.31
N ARG A 371 -35.42 10.72 5.64
CA ARG A 371 -34.29 10.97 6.56
C ARG A 371 -33.11 10.05 6.27
N LEU A 372 -33.35 8.76 6.04
CA LEU A 372 -32.30 7.81 5.68
C LEU A 372 -31.63 8.16 4.35
N ALA A 373 -32.40 8.60 3.34
CA ALA A 373 -31.84 9.03 2.06
C ALA A 373 -30.97 10.29 2.22
N LEU A 374 -31.37 11.24 3.07
CA LEU A 374 -30.56 12.42 3.40
C LEU A 374 -29.26 12.01 4.12
N ASP A 375 -29.34 11.13 5.12
CA ASP A 375 -28.19 10.61 5.86
C ASP A 375 -27.22 9.84 4.94
N GLU A 376 -27.73 9.05 3.98
CA GLU A 376 -26.92 8.36 2.97
C GLU A 376 -26.21 9.34 2.02
N THR A 377 -26.87 10.44 1.68
CA THR A 377 -26.31 11.49 0.81
C THR A 377 -25.22 12.27 1.55
N GLU A 378 -25.43 12.58 2.82
CA GLU A 378 -24.44 13.22 3.70
C GLU A 378 -23.23 12.30 3.92
N LEU A 379 -23.45 11.01 4.20
CA LEU A 379 -22.39 10.02 4.34
C LEU A 379 -21.59 9.83 3.03
N ALA A 380 -22.27 9.90 1.87
CA ALA A 380 -21.60 9.85 0.58
C ALA A 380 -20.76 11.11 0.31
N ALA A 381 -21.23 12.29 0.72
CA ALA A 381 -20.50 13.55 0.64
C ALA A 381 -19.29 13.57 1.57
N ASP A 382 -19.45 13.13 2.83
CA ASP A 382 -18.36 12.97 3.81
C ASP A 382 -17.30 11.99 3.33
N ARG A 383 -17.74 10.89 2.71
CA ARG A 383 -16.83 9.90 2.13
C ARG A 383 -16.10 10.43 0.89
N ALA A 384 -16.75 11.21 0.05
CA ALA A 384 -16.10 11.86 -1.08
C ALA A 384 -15.09 12.92 -0.62
N ALA A 385 -15.44 13.70 0.41
CA ALA A 385 -14.52 14.65 1.04
C ALA A 385 -13.31 13.93 1.67
N PHE A 386 -13.54 12.81 2.36
CA PHE A 386 -12.50 11.96 2.93
C PHE A 386 -11.61 11.28 1.87
N GLU A 387 -12.19 10.80 0.76
CA GLU A 387 -11.42 10.22 -0.36
C GLU A 387 -10.57 11.28 -1.09
N VAL A 388 -11.02 12.53 -1.16
CA VAL A 388 -10.24 13.65 -1.73
C VAL A 388 -9.09 14.04 -0.80
N ASP A 389 -9.34 14.20 0.51
CA ASP A 389 -8.31 14.57 1.50
C ASP A 389 -7.26 13.47 1.74
N TRP A 390 -7.59 12.21 1.47
CA TRP A 390 -6.72 11.05 1.74
C TRP A 390 -6.08 10.43 0.48
N SER A 391 -6.27 11.03 -0.69
CA SER A 391 -5.80 10.49 -1.98
C SER A 391 -4.28 10.62 -2.23
N ASP A 392 -3.56 11.43 -1.44
CA ASP A 392 -2.09 11.50 -1.50
C ASP A 392 -1.44 10.48 -0.56
N GLY A 393 -1.49 9.22 -1.01
CA GLY A 393 -0.50 8.21 -0.65
C GLY A 393 -0.89 7.29 0.50
N VAL A 394 -1.43 6.11 0.17
CA VAL A 394 -1.08 4.80 0.76
C VAL A 394 -1.76 3.67 -0.06
N PRO A 395 -1.14 2.48 -0.17
CA PRO A 395 -1.58 1.43 -1.10
C PRO A 395 -2.84 0.70 -0.61
N ALA A 396 -3.61 0.20 -1.57
CA ALA A 396 -4.81 -0.62 -1.34
C ALA A 396 -4.55 -1.81 -0.41
N LEU A 397 -5.30 -1.89 0.69
CA LEU A 397 -5.36 -3.04 1.60
C LEU A 397 -6.66 -3.81 1.37
N GLY A 398 -6.53 -5.14 1.25
CA GLY A 398 -7.66 -6.08 1.31
C GLY A 398 -7.58 -7.26 0.32
N GLY A 399 -6.51 -8.06 0.40
CA GLY A 399 -6.25 -9.18 -0.53
C GLY A 399 -7.40 -10.19 -0.64
N HIS A 400 -7.99 -10.66 0.45
CA HIS A 400 -9.03 -11.70 0.39
C HIS A 400 -10.39 -11.21 -0.13
N ALA A 401 -10.80 -9.97 0.19
CA ALA A 401 -12.08 -9.43 -0.30
C ALA A 401 -11.98 -8.96 -1.77
N ALA A 402 -10.78 -8.53 -2.21
CA ALA A 402 -10.50 -8.26 -3.61
C ALA A 402 -10.38 -9.56 -4.43
N GLU A 403 -9.75 -10.59 -3.86
CA GLU A 403 -9.61 -11.92 -4.46
C GLU A 403 -10.97 -12.61 -4.58
N ALA A 404 -11.78 -12.64 -3.52
CA ALA A 404 -13.14 -13.19 -3.55
C ALA A 404 -14.07 -12.40 -4.48
N ARG A 405 -13.99 -11.05 -4.52
CA ARG A 405 -14.74 -10.25 -5.51
C ARG A 405 -14.25 -10.51 -6.94
N GLY A 406 -12.95 -10.72 -7.12
CA GLY A 406 -12.35 -11.13 -8.39
C GLY A 406 -12.89 -12.47 -8.86
N GLU A 407 -12.86 -13.50 -8.00
CA GLU A 407 -13.38 -14.84 -8.28
C GLU A 407 -14.89 -14.82 -8.57
N LEU A 408 -15.70 -14.09 -7.79
CA LEU A 408 -17.13 -13.92 -8.06
C LEU A 408 -17.39 -13.16 -9.37
N GLY A 409 -16.59 -12.15 -9.68
CA GLY A 409 -16.67 -11.40 -10.93
C GLY A 409 -16.38 -12.30 -12.14
N VAL A 410 -15.39 -13.18 -12.02
CA VAL A 410 -15.04 -14.18 -13.04
C VAL A 410 -16.18 -15.16 -13.28
N LEU A 411 -16.76 -15.72 -12.21
CA LEU A 411 -17.88 -16.66 -12.32
C LEU A 411 -19.14 -16.00 -12.90
N ARG A 412 -19.43 -14.75 -12.50
CA ARG A 412 -20.56 -13.98 -13.06
C ARG A 412 -20.37 -13.70 -14.55
N ALA A 413 -19.16 -13.33 -14.98
CA ALA A 413 -18.87 -13.10 -16.39
C ALA A 413 -18.93 -14.40 -17.22
N ALA A 414 -18.48 -15.52 -16.67
CA ALA A 414 -18.60 -16.84 -17.30
C ALA A 414 -20.06 -17.22 -17.55
N VAL A 415 -20.91 -17.08 -16.52
CA VAL A 415 -22.36 -17.36 -16.60
C VAL A 415 -23.05 -16.41 -17.56
N ALA A 416 -22.74 -15.11 -17.52
CA ALA A 416 -23.37 -14.11 -18.38
C ALA A 416 -23.05 -14.29 -19.88
N HIS A 417 -21.95 -14.96 -20.20
CA HIS A 417 -21.48 -15.16 -21.58
C HIS A 417 -21.46 -16.63 -22.02
N ASP A 418 -22.06 -17.54 -21.23
CA ASP A 418 -22.11 -18.98 -21.49
C ASP A 418 -20.73 -19.60 -21.77
N ILE A 419 -19.72 -19.15 -21.03
CA ILE A 419 -18.33 -19.62 -21.19
C ILE A 419 -18.07 -20.73 -20.17
N ALA A 420 -17.84 -21.94 -20.65
CA ALA A 420 -17.39 -23.06 -19.81
C ALA A 420 -15.94 -22.83 -19.35
N LEU A 421 -15.75 -22.53 -18.07
CA LEU A 421 -14.44 -22.40 -17.46
C LEU A 421 -13.88 -23.77 -17.07
N VAL A 422 -12.70 -24.10 -17.61
CA VAL A 422 -11.95 -25.33 -17.26
C VAL A 422 -11.31 -25.23 -15.88
N ASP A 423 -11.02 -24.00 -15.42
CA ASP A 423 -10.46 -23.71 -14.10
C ASP A 423 -11.09 -22.42 -13.54
N ARG A 424 -11.46 -22.44 -12.25
CA ARG A 424 -12.12 -21.32 -11.55
C ARG A 424 -11.22 -20.10 -11.38
N GLN A 425 -9.90 -20.27 -11.48
CA GLN A 425 -8.91 -19.19 -11.40
C GLN A 425 -8.73 -18.45 -12.73
N LEU A 426 -9.32 -18.95 -13.83
CA LEU A 426 -9.26 -18.32 -15.14
C LEU A 426 -10.36 -17.28 -15.29
N CYS A 427 -9.96 -16.02 -15.44
CA CYS A 427 -10.88 -14.96 -15.85
C CYS A 427 -11.31 -15.13 -17.31
N CYS A 428 -12.60 -14.96 -17.59
CA CYS A 428 -13.12 -14.95 -18.96
C CYS A 428 -13.99 -13.73 -19.22
N ALA A 429 -13.77 -13.10 -20.36
CA ALA A 429 -14.64 -12.09 -20.94
C ALA A 429 -14.42 -12.07 -22.46
N PRO A 430 -15.46 -11.89 -23.29
CA PRO A 430 -15.27 -11.67 -24.71
C PRO A 430 -14.41 -10.43 -24.94
N VAL A 431 -13.40 -10.53 -25.82
CA VAL A 431 -12.41 -9.45 -26.07
C VAL A 431 -13.09 -8.13 -26.47
N ARG A 432 -14.16 -8.20 -27.27
CA ARG A 432 -14.95 -7.05 -27.74
C ARG A 432 -16.10 -6.64 -26.81
N SER A 433 -16.21 -7.25 -25.63
CA SER A 433 -17.17 -6.80 -24.62
C SER A 433 -16.64 -5.55 -23.93
N ARG A 434 -17.54 -4.74 -23.35
CA ARG A 434 -17.15 -3.59 -22.51
C ARG A 434 -16.19 -3.98 -21.38
N ALA A 435 -16.35 -5.18 -20.81
CA ALA A 435 -15.44 -5.69 -19.78
C ALA A 435 -14.06 -6.03 -20.35
N GLY A 436 -14.01 -6.69 -21.51
CA GLY A 436 -12.77 -7.03 -22.21
C GLY A 436 -11.98 -5.80 -22.66
N GLU A 437 -12.65 -4.80 -23.25
CA GLU A 437 -12.03 -3.55 -23.69
C GLU A 437 -11.47 -2.74 -22.52
N ARG A 438 -12.22 -2.65 -21.41
CA ARG A 438 -11.73 -2.02 -20.17
C ARG A 438 -10.51 -2.74 -19.60
N TYR A 439 -10.54 -4.07 -19.60
CA TYR A 439 -9.42 -4.88 -19.11
C TYR A 439 -8.16 -4.67 -19.97
N LEU A 440 -8.29 -4.70 -21.29
CA LEU A 440 -7.19 -4.46 -22.22
C LEU A 440 -6.66 -3.02 -22.12
N GLY A 441 -7.54 -2.03 -21.98
CA GLY A 441 -7.14 -0.64 -21.73
C GLY A 441 -6.37 -0.48 -20.42
N ALA A 442 -6.85 -1.08 -19.34
CA ALA A 442 -6.15 -1.08 -18.04
C ALA A 442 -4.79 -1.80 -18.13
N MET A 443 -4.73 -2.92 -18.84
CA MET A 443 -3.49 -3.64 -19.07
C MET A 443 -2.49 -2.85 -19.91
N ALA A 444 -2.94 -2.15 -20.96
CA ALA A 444 -2.09 -1.28 -21.76
C ALA A 444 -1.50 -0.14 -20.91
N ALA A 445 -2.31 0.49 -20.05
CA ALA A 445 -1.85 1.49 -19.10
C ALA A 445 -0.82 0.91 -18.11
N ALA A 446 -1.09 -0.26 -17.55
CA ALA A 446 -0.18 -0.95 -16.64
C ALA A 446 1.15 -1.35 -17.34
N ALA A 447 1.09 -1.79 -18.60
CA ALA A 447 2.27 -2.12 -19.38
C ALA A 447 3.13 -0.88 -19.68
N ASN A 448 2.51 0.25 -20.02
CA ASN A 448 3.20 1.52 -20.23
C ASN A 448 3.89 2.00 -18.93
N TYR A 449 3.18 1.94 -17.81
CA TYR A 449 3.74 2.25 -16.50
C TYR A 449 4.95 1.35 -16.19
N ALA A 450 4.80 0.04 -16.37
CA ALA A 450 5.87 -0.93 -16.11
C ALA A 450 7.09 -0.68 -17.00
N PHE A 451 6.88 -0.31 -18.28
CA PHE A 451 7.96 0.04 -19.20
C PHE A 451 8.73 1.28 -18.73
N VAL A 452 8.03 2.37 -18.42
CA VAL A 452 8.65 3.62 -17.92
C VAL A 452 9.39 3.37 -16.61
N ASN A 453 8.77 2.69 -15.65
CA ASN A 453 9.39 2.38 -14.37
C ASN A 453 10.68 1.55 -14.55
N ARG A 454 10.67 0.58 -15.47
CA ARG A 454 11.86 -0.22 -15.79
C ARG A 454 12.98 0.60 -16.42
N GLN A 455 12.66 1.58 -17.27
CA GLN A 455 13.68 2.49 -17.82
C GLN A 455 14.33 3.33 -16.72
N LEU A 456 13.54 3.84 -15.76
CA LEU A 456 14.05 4.60 -14.61
C LEU A 456 14.95 3.73 -13.72
N MET A 457 14.51 2.52 -13.37
CA MET A 457 15.32 1.57 -12.58
C MET A 457 16.61 1.19 -13.30
N THR A 458 16.54 0.94 -14.62
CA THR A 458 17.72 0.59 -15.43
C THR A 458 18.70 1.77 -15.51
N HIS A 459 18.21 3.00 -15.64
CA HIS A 459 19.05 4.20 -15.61
C HIS A 459 19.75 4.37 -14.27
N ALA A 460 19.03 4.19 -13.15
CA ALA A 460 19.63 4.24 -11.81
C ALA A 460 20.71 3.15 -11.64
N ALA A 461 20.44 1.92 -12.09
CA ALA A 461 21.42 0.83 -12.06
C ALA A 461 22.66 1.15 -12.91
N ARG A 462 22.48 1.70 -14.12
CA ARG A 462 23.60 2.14 -14.98
C ARG A 462 24.48 3.17 -14.28
N ARG A 463 23.89 4.17 -13.64
CA ARG A 463 24.65 5.20 -12.90
C ARG A 463 25.48 4.60 -11.78
N VAL A 464 24.89 3.71 -10.98
CA VAL A 464 25.62 3.04 -9.89
C VAL A 464 26.78 2.19 -10.44
N MET A 465 26.57 1.47 -11.54
CA MET A 465 27.61 0.65 -12.16
C MET A 465 28.76 1.50 -12.73
N ASP A 466 28.44 2.65 -13.32
CA ASP A 466 29.42 3.59 -13.85
C ASP A 466 30.20 4.30 -12.72
N GLU A 467 29.50 4.84 -11.72
CA GLU A 467 30.10 5.58 -10.61
C GLU A 467 31.00 4.71 -9.72
N LEU A 468 30.63 3.44 -9.48
CA LEU A 468 31.37 2.54 -8.58
C LEU A 468 32.41 1.68 -9.30
N PHE A 469 32.15 1.28 -10.55
CA PHE A 469 32.97 0.29 -11.25
C PHE A 469 33.50 0.79 -12.61
N GLY A 470 33.13 1.99 -13.07
CA GLY A 470 33.47 2.50 -14.40
C GLY A 470 32.90 1.63 -15.53
N ALA A 471 31.80 0.91 -15.27
CA ALA A 471 31.25 -0.10 -16.17
C ALA A 471 29.88 0.30 -16.73
N GLN A 472 29.71 0.19 -18.04
CA GLN A 472 28.43 0.44 -18.70
C GLN A 472 27.54 -0.81 -18.73
N LEU A 473 26.33 -0.70 -18.19
CA LEU A 473 25.34 -1.78 -18.22
C LEU A 473 24.47 -1.71 -19.49
N LYS A 474 24.65 -2.68 -20.40
CA LYS A 474 23.84 -2.82 -21.62
C LYS A 474 22.66 -3.77 -21.40
N THR A 475 21.48 -3.38 -21.87
CA THR A 475 20.31 -4.27 -21.89
C THR A 475 20.46 -5.27 -23.03
N VAL A 476 20.57 -6.56 -22.69
CA VAL A 476 20.72 -7.65 -23.66
C VAL A 476 19.37 -8.14 -24.17
N TYR A 477 18.41 -8.30 -23.26
CA TYR A 477 17.06 -8.76 -23.56
C TYR A 477 16.08 -8.28 -22.50
N ASP A 478 14.87 -7.90 -22.91
CA ASP A 478 13.77 -7.52 -22.01
C ASP A 478 12.61 -8.48 -22.18
N VAL A 479 12.11 -9.00 -21.07
CA VAL A 479 11.06 -10.01 -21.01
C VAL A 479 9.92 -9.48 -20.18
N CYS A 480 8.76 -9.32 -20.81
CA CYS A 480 7.51 -9.12 -20.10
C CYS A 480 6.78 -10.44 -19.86
N HIS A 481 5.99 -10.47 -18.81
CA HIS A 481 5.08 -11.54 -18.43
C HIS A 481 3.80 -10.91 -17.89
N ASN A 482 2.73 -11.68 -17.71
CA ASN A 482 1.42 -11.19 -17.25
C ASN A 482 0.78 -10.17 -18.19
N ILE A 483 0.90 -10.40 -19.49
CA ILE A 483 0.30 -9.53 -20.51
C ILE A 483 -0.57 -10.35 -21.47
N ALA A 484 -1.53 -9.68 -22.09
CA ALA A 484 -2.29 -10.15 -23.22
C ALA A 484 -1.82 -9.43 -24.48
N LYS A 485 -1.62 -10.19 -25.56
CA LYS A 485 -1.25 -9.66 -26.87
C LYS A 485 -2.05 -10.36 -27.95
N GLU A 486 -2.38 -9.62 -29.00
CA GLU A 486 -2.85 -10.21 -30.22
C GLU A 486 -1.68 -10.88 -30.95
N GLU A 487 -1.86 -12.16 -31.28
CA GLU A 487 -0.85 -13.01 -31.91
C GLU A 487 -1.51 -13.92 -32.93
N ARG A 488 -0.78 -14.28 -34.00
CA ARG A 488 -1.27 -15.24 -34.98
C ARG A 488 -0.77 -16.62 -34.61
N HIS A 489 -1.68 -17.54 -34.37
CA HIS A 489 -1.38 -18.93 -34.05
C HIS A 489 -2.31 -19.87 -34.80
N VAL A 490 -1.83 -21.08 -35.09
CA VAL A 490 -2.66 -22.18 -35.59
C VAL A 490 -3.32 -22.83 -34.39
N ALA A 491 -4.66 -22.81 -34.33
CA ALA A 491 -5.36 -23.45 -33.21
C ALA A 491 -5.35 -24.98 -33.36
N PRO A 492 -5.49 -25.75 -32.27
CA PRO A 492 -5.58 -27.21 -32.35
C PRO A 492 -6.67 -27.66 -33.33
N GLY A 493 -6.31 -28.45 -34.34
CA GLY A 493 -7.24 -28.94 -35.36
C GLY A 493 -7.47 -28.01 -36.56
N GLU A 494 -6.86 -26.81 -36.57
CA GLU A 494 -6.88 -25.90 -37.72
C GLU A 494 -5.57 -26.00 -38.52
N THR A 495 -5.60 -25.67 -39.82
CA THR A 495 -4.41 -25.61 -40.69
C THR A 495 -3.91 -24.19 -40.93
N GLU A 496 -4.74 -23.19 -40.66
CA GLU A 496 -4.43 -21.77 -40.90
C GLU A 496 -4.24 -21.01 -39.59
N ALA A 497 -3.33 -20.04 -39.60
CA ALA A 497 -3.09 -19.17 -38.45
C ALA A 497 -4.15 -18.06 -38.37
N ARG A 498 -4.82 -17.96 -37.22
CA ARG A 498 -5.81 -16.92 -36.93
C ARG A 498 -5.33 -15.96 -35.83
N PRO A 499 -5.82 -14.70 -35.81
CA PRO A 499 -5.52 -13.79 -34.72
C PRO A 499 -6.20 -14.27 -33.44
N LEU A 500 -5.40 -14.44 -32.38
CA LEU A 500 -5.83 -14.82 -31.04
C LEU A 500 -5.33 -13.79 -30.03
N MET A 501 -6.16 -13.50 -29.03
CA MET A 501 -5.71 -12.74 -27.86
C MET A 501 -5.08 -13.70 -26.86
N VAL A 502 -3.75 -13.75 -26.81
CA VAL A 502 -3.00 -14.68 -25.94
C VAL A 502 -2.64 -13.99 -24.64
N HIS A 503 -3.32 -14.36 -23.55
CA HIS A 503 -3.04 -13.89 -22.20
C HIS A 503 -2.09 -14.85 -21.47
N ARG A 504 -0.95 -14.35 -20.99
CA ARG A 504 0.06 -15.15 -20.29
C ARG A 504 0.21 -14.72 -18.84
N LYS A 505 -0.56 -15.33 -17.93
CA LYS A 505 -0.43 -15.15 -16.48
C LYS A 505 0.51 -16.21 -15.89
N GLY A 506 1.58 -15.80 -15.23
CA GLY A 506 2.63 -16.71 -14.71
C GLY A 506 3.48 -17.37 -15.81
N ALA A 507 3.27 -16.97 -17.07
CA ALA A 507 3.97 -17.47 -18.24
C ALA A 507 4.62 -16.31 -19.00
N THR A 508 5.61 -16.64 -19.80
CA THR A 508 6.27 -15.74 -20.73
C THR A 508 6.26 -16.33 -22.13
N ARG A 509 6.56 -15.48 -23.12
CA ARG A 509 6.61 -15.88 -24.51
C ARG A 509 7.93 -16.62 -24.78
N ALA A 510 7.84 -17.76 -25.46
CA ALA A 510 8.91 -18.72 -25.70
C ALA A 510 8.87 -19.23 -27.15
N LEU A 511 8.80 -18.33 -28.12
CA LEU A 511 8.69 -18.69 -29.54
C LEU A 511 9.93 -19.46 -30.02
N GLY A 512 9.69 -20.55 -30.76
CA GLY A 512 10.74 -21.37 -31.34
C GLY A 512 11.58 -20.66 -32.42
N PRO A 513 12.62 -21.35 -32.92
CA PRO A 513 13.44 -20.86 -34.04
C PRO A 513 12.60 -20.54 -35.28
N GLU A 514 13.09 -19.62 -36.11
CA GLU A 514 12.47 -19.17 -37.37
C GLU A 514 11.11 -18.47 -37.24
N HIS A 515 10.59 -18.30 -36.03
CA HIS A 515 9.31 -17.65 -35.85
C HIS A 515 9.40 -16.14 -36.23
N PRO A 516 8.48 -15.61 -37.07
CA PRO A 516 8.59 -14.25 -37.62
C PRO A 516 8.64 -13.13 -36.57
N SER A 517 7.95 -13.31 -35.45
CA SER A 517 7.92 -12.35 -34.33
C SER A 517 9.15 -12.38 -33.42
N VAL A 518 10.14 -13.26 -33.69
CA VAL A 518 11.41 -13.29 -32.96
C VAL A 518 12.37 -12.28 -33.59
N PRO A 519 13.02 -11.40 -32.80
CA PRO A 519 14.02 -10.48 -33.31
C PRO A 519 15.11 -11.20 -34.10
N GLU A 520 15.62 -10.56 -35.15
CA GLU A 520 16.57 -11.16 -36.10
C GLU A 520 17.78 -11.82 -35.42
N VAL A 521 18.37 -11.15 -34.43
CA VAL A 521 19.52 -11.63 -33.65
C VAL A 521 19.26 -12.97 -32.96
N TYR A 522 18.01 -13.28 -32.64
CA TYR A 522 17.61 -14.50 -31.93
C TYR A 522 16.81 -15.47 -32.82
N ARG A 523 16.48 -15.11 -34.06
CA ARG A 523 15.55 -15.88 -34.90
C ARG A 523 16.05 -17.31 -35.16
N ALA A 524 17.33 -17.46 -35.47
CA ALA A 524 17.93 -18.78 -35.74
C ALA A 524 17.95 -19.73 -34.53
N ILE A 525 17.90 -19.19 -33.31
CA ILE A 525 18.02 -19.99 -32.07
C ILE A 525 16.70 -20.09 -31.29
N GLY A 526 15.76 -19.19 -31.56
CA GLY A 526 14.50 -19.04 -30.81
C GLY A 526 14.57 -17.94 -29.75
N GLN A 527 13.41 -17.56 -29.25
CA GLN A 527 13.26 -16.46 -28.30
C GLN A 527 13.94 -16.78 -26.96
N PRO A 528 14.79 -15.90 -26.40
CA PRO A 528 15.33 -16.11 -25.06
C PRO A 528 14.23 -16.13 -24.01
N VAL A 529 14.35 -17.04 -23.04
CA VAL A 529 13.41 -17.21 -21.94
C VAL A 529 14.22 -17.18 -20.65
N ILE A 530 13.80 -16.34 -19.70
CA ILE A 530 14.43 -16.24 -18.38
C ILE A 530 13.45 -16.78 -17.35
N ILE A 531 13.89 -17.81 -16.62
CA ILE A 531 13.20 -18.35 -15.45
C ILE A 531 14.04 -17.95 -14.24
N PRO A 532 13.62 -16.91 -13.48
CA PRO A 532 14.33 -16.46 -12.31
C PRO A 532 14.27 -17.54 -11.21
N GLY A 533 15.36 -17.62 -10.47
CA GLY A 533 15.42 -18.35 -9.21
C GLY A 533 14.74 -17.59 -8.08
N ASP A 534 15.02 -18.02 -6.86
CA ASP A 534 14.57 -17.33 -5.64
C ASP A 534 15.76 -16.77 -4.87
N MET A 535 15.52 -16.34 -3.62
CA MET A 535 16.56 -15.70 -2.81
C MET A 535 17.78 -16.58 -2.52
N ALA A 536 17.67 -17.91 -2.63
CA ALA A 536 18.77 -18.84 -2.36
C ALA A 536 19.19 -19.69 -3.57
N ARG A 537 18.37 -19.72 -4.63
CA ARG A 537 18.58 -20.59 -5.79
C ARG A 537 18.82 -19.78 -7.07
N TYR A 538 19.69 -20.32 -7.92
CA TYR A 538 20.12 -19.76 -9.20
C TYR A 538 18.96 -19.57 -10.19
N SER A 539 19.19 -18.73 -11.20
CA SER A 539 18.26 -18.53 -12.32
C SER A 539 18.66 -19.36 -13.54
N PHE A 540 17.77 -19.48 -14.53
CA PHE A 540 18.07 -20.17 -15.78
C PHE A 540 17.78 -19.31 -17.00
N VAL A 541 18.62 -19.48 -18.01
CA VAL A 541 18.39 -19.02 -19.38
C VAL A 541 18.01 -20.22 -20.23
N LEU A 542 16.92 -20.07 -20.95
CA LEU A 542 16.38 -21.00 -21.92
C LEU A 542 16.19 -20.30 -23.26
N ARG A 543 15.87 -21.06 -24.30
CA ARG A 543 15.42 -20.55 -25.60
C ARG A 543 14.14 -21.25 -26.02
N GLY A 544 13.23 -20.57 -26.71
CA GLY A 544 12.02 -21.20 -27.24
C GLY A 544 12.36 -22.41 -28.11
N ALA A 545 11.60 -23.49 -27.94
CA ALA A 545 11.82 -24.74 -28.66
C ALA A 545 10.87 -24.87 -29.86
N ALA A 546 11.16 -25.78 -30.79
CA ALA A 546 10.32 -25.99 -31.97
C ALA A 546 8.87 -26.37 -31.60
N ARG A 547 8.70 -27.18 -30.55
CA ARG A 547 7.38 -27.61 -30.04
C ARG A 547 6.70 -26.57 -29.14
N SER A 548 7.28 -25.38 -28.98
CA SER A 548 6.63 -24.28 -28.27
C SER A 548 5.29 -23.87 -28.87
N SER A 549 5.04 -24.15 -30.16
CA SER A 549 3.75 -23.92 -30.82
C SER A 549 2.60 -24.67 -30.17
N ASP A 550 2.86 -25.84 -29.56
CA ASP A 550 1.86 -26.66 -28.85
C ASP A 550 1.23 -25.88 -27.68
N THR A 551 1.90 -24.83 -27.18
CA THR A 551 1.45 -23.93 -26.10
C THR A 551 1.32 -22.48 -26.53
N PHE A 552 1.09 -22.22 -27.83
CA PHE A 552 1.04 -20.88 -28.40
C PHE A 552 2.32 -20.07 -28.11
N GLY A 553 3.47 -20.74 -28.14
CA GLY A 553 4.76 -20.16 -27.84
C GLY A 553 4.88 -19.67 -26.41
N SER A 554 4.46 -20.48 -25.42
CA SER A 554 4.45 -20.07 -24.01
C SER A 554 5.23 -21.04 -23.13
N ALA A 555 6.00 -20.50 -22.19
CA ALA A 555 6.69 -21.25 -21.14
C ALA A 555 6.45 -20.58 -19.78
N CYS A 556 6.67 -21.30 -18.67
CA CYS A 556 6.56 -20.71 -17.35
C CYS A 556 7.57 -19.56 -17.18
N HIS A 557 7.20 -18.51 -16.46
CA HIS A 557 8.11 -17.42 -16.14
C HIS A 557 8.81 -17.61 -14.79
N GLY A 558 8.40 -18.57 -13.95
CA GLY A 558 9.03 -18.81 -12.65
C GLY A 558 8.70 -20.21 -12.14
N ALA A 559 9.31 -20.58 -11.00
CA ALA A 559 9.13 -21.92 -10.43
C ALA A 559 7.70 -22.21 -9.95
N GLY A 560 6.94 -21.16 -9.61
CA GLY A 560 5.61 -21.29 -9.01
C GLY A 560 5.66 -21.63 -7.52
N ARG A 561 4.63 -21.21 -6.80
CA ARG A 561 4.57 -21.36 -5.33
C ARG A 561 4.12 -22.76 -4.94
N LEU A 562 4.72 -23.29 -3.88
CA LEU A 562 4.24 -24.46 -3.12
C LEU A 562 3.32 -24.03 -1.98
N LEU A 563 3.59 -22.86 -1.39
CA LEU A 563 2.83 -22.32 -0.25
C LEU A 563 2.14 -21.02 -0.64
N SER A 564 0.90 -20.84 -0.18
CA SER A 564 0.25 -19.53 -0.25
C SER A 564 1.05 -18.50 0.54
N ARG A 565 0.84 -17.21 0.23
CA ARG A 565 1.51 -16.11 0.94
C ARG A 565 1.24 -16.12 2.44
N GLY A 566 0.00 -16.49 2.81
CA GLY A 566 -0.41 -16.61 4.22
C GLY A 566 0.25 -17.80 4.91
N GLU A 567 0.35 -18.94 4.25
CA GLU A 567 1.02 -20.12 4.80
C GLU A 567 2.52 -19.91 4.96
N ALA A 568 3.20 -19.34 3.96
CA ALA A 568 4.62 -19.01 4.04
C ALA A 568 4.89 -18.07 5.23
N LYS A 569 4.11 -17.00 5.38
CA LYS A 569 4.24 -16.07 6.51
C LYS A 569 4.04 -16.73 7.87
N ARG A 570 3.09 -17.67 7.99
CA ARG A 570 2.88 -18.40 9.25
C ARG A 570 4.00 -19.38 9.52
N ARG A 571 4.45 -20.10 8.50
CA ARG A 571 5.46 -21.15 8.61
C ARG A 571 6.84 -20.60 8.95
N PHE A 572 7.18 -19.43 8.42
CA PHE A 572 8.49 -18.79 8.59
C PHE A 572 8.41 -17.53 9.47
N ALA A 573 7.38 -17.40 10.31
CA ALA A 573 7.18 -16.23 11.16
C ALA A 573 8.33 -16.04 12.17
N ASP A 574 8.82 -17.15 12.72
CA ASP A 574 9.82 -17.19 13.80
C ASP A 574 11.25 -17.43 13.27
N THR A 575 11.42 -17.60 11.96
CA THR A 575 12.73 -17.80 11.33
C THR A 575 13.40 -16.44 11.11
N ASP A 576 14.65 -16.27 11.58
CA ASP A 576 15.45 -15.09 11.20
C ASP A 576 16.01 -15.26 9.79
N VAL A 577 15.13 -15.09 8.80
CA VAL A 577 15.45 -15.27 7.37
C VAL A 577 16.64 -14.41 6.93
N HIS A 578 16.84 -13.25 7.55
CA HIS A 578 17.98 -12.39 7.24
C HIS A 578 19.31 -12.99 7.70
N GLU A 579 19.33 -13.65 8.86
CA GLU A 579 20.53 -14.30 9.37
C GLU A 579 20.83 -15.57 8.58
N GLU A 580 19.81 -16.36 8.25
CA GLU A 580 19.95 -17.58 7.44
C GLU A 580 20.51 -17.27 6.05
N LEU A 581 19.92 -16.30 5.34
CA LEU A 581 20.40 -15.89 4.03
C LEU A 581 21.79 -15.23 4.12
N ARG A 582 22.07 -14.46 5.18
CA ARG A 582 23.42 -13.91 5.40
C ARG A 582 24.45 -15.02 5.63
N GLY A 583 24.08 -16.10 6.32
CA GLY A 583 24.91 -17.30 6.46
C GLY A 583 25.24 -17.96 5.12
N ALA A 584 24.34 -17.87 4.15
CA ALA A 584 24.56 -18.29 2.76
C ALA A 584 25.26 -17.23 1.88
N GLY A 585 25.72 -16.11 2.45
CA GLY A 585 26.37 -15.02 1.72
C GLY A 585 25.40 -14.10 0.95
N VAL A 586 24.09 -14.25 1.17
CA VAL A 586 23.04 -13.48 0.49
C VAL A 586 22.59 -12.32 1.38
N LEU A 587 22.71 -11.09 0.87
CA LEU A 587 22.21 -9.90 1.54
C LEU A 587 20.82 -9.55 1.03
N VAL A 588 19.80 -9.76 1.86
CA VAL A 588 18.41 -9.43 1.51
C VAL A 588 17.96 -8.12 2.18
N ARG A 589 17.38 -7.24 1.36
CA ARG A 589 16.67 -6.03 1.79
C ARG A 589 15.19 -6.20 1.49
N GLY A 590 14.34 -6.05 2.49
CA GLY A 590 12.89 -6.06 2.36
C GLY A 590 12.25 -4.99 3.24
N ALA A 591 11.04 -4.58 2.88
CA ALA A 591 10.28 -3.57 3.65
C ALA A 591 9.92 -4.05 5.06
N SER A 592 9.80 -5.37 5.25
CA SER A 592 9.55 -5.99 6.56
C SER A 592 10.03 -7.43 6.59
N ARG A 593 10.27 -7.98 7.80
CA ARG A 593 10.53 -9.41 8.00
C ARG A 593 9.43 -10.30 7.41
N ALA A 594 8.17 -9.89 7.54
CA ALA A 594 7.03 -10.63 6.98
C ALA A 594 7.02 -10.67 5.44
N THR A 595 7.54 -9.62 4.79
CA THR A 595 7.70 -9.59 3.32
C THR A 595 8.78 -10.57 2.89
N VAL A 596 9.89 -10.62 3.62
CA VAL A 596 10.99 -11.55 3.34
C VAL A 596 10.57 -13.00 3.60
N ALA A 597 9.83 -13.26 4.69
CA ALA A 597 9.27 -14.58 5.01
C ALA A 597 8.28 -15.09 3.94
N GLU A 598 7.56 -14.19 3.25
CA GLU A 598 6.67 -14.54 2.14
C GLU A 598 7.44 -15.11 0.93
N GLU A 599 8.69 -14.69 0.75
CA GLU A 599 9.51 -14.98 -0.42
C GLU A 599 10.57 -16.07 -0.15
N MET A 600 10.44 -16.78 0.98
CA MET A 600 11.38 -17.85 1.36
C MET A 600 11.52 -18.88 0.22
N PRO A 601 12.75 -19.39 -0.03
CA PRO A 601 12.98 -20.41 -1.05
C PRO A 601 12.04 -21.61 -0.94
N ASP A 602 11.78 -22.07 0.29
CA ASP A 602 10.88 -23.19 0.58
C ASP A 602 9.39 -22.91 0.27
N ALA A 603 9.01 -21.65 0.05
CA ALA A 603 7.69 -21.29 -0.44
C ALA A 603 7.51 -21.58 -1.94
N TYR A 604 8.60 -21.86 -2.67
CA TYR A 604 8.64 -22.08 -4.12
C TYR A 604 9.09 -23.49 -4.48
N LYS A 605 8.58 -24.00 -5.60
CA LYS A 605 9.10 -25.23 -6.21
C LYS A 605 10.58 -25.08 -6.53
N ASN A 606 11.31 -26.18 -6.59
CA ASN A 606 12.68 -26.14 -7.07
C ASN A 606 12.70 -25.74 -8.55
N VAL A 607 13.32 -24.61 -8.85
CA VAL A 607 13.41 -24.06 -10.20
C VAL A 607 14.11 -25.01 -11.17
N ALA A 608 15.07 -25.82 -10.72
CA ALA A 608 15.74 -26.82 -11.55
C ALA A 608 14.76 -27.88 -12.07
N ASP A 609 13.88 -28.39 -11.21
CA ASP A 609 12.87 -29.38 -11.58
C ASP A 609 11.87 -28.80 -12.60
N VAL A 610 11.46 -27.54 -12.40
CA VAL A 610 10.56 -26.84 -13.31
C VAL A 610 11.20 -26.66 -14.68
N VAL A 611 12.46 -26.24 -14.72
CA VAL A 611 13.21 -26.05 -15.97
C VAL A 611 13.41 -27.38 -16.70
N ASP A 612 13.72 -28.47 -15.99
CA ASP A 612 13.89 -29.79 -16.60
C ASP A 612 12.57 -30.31 -17.19
N VAL A 613 11.42 -30.02 -16.56
CA VAL A 613 10.10 -30.34 -17.12
C VAL A 613 9.82 -29.53 -18.39
N VAL A 614 10.15 -28.24 -18.40
CA VAL A 614 9.97 -27.36 -19.57
C VAL A 614 10.84 -27.82 -20.75
N ASP A 615 12.08 -28.20 -20.48
CA ASP A 615 13.05 -28.70 -21.46
C ASP A 615 12.60 -30.04 -22.06
N ARG A 616 12.28 -31.02 -21.20
CA ARG A 616 11.78 -32.34 -21.63
C ARG A 616 10.43 -32.25 -22.34
N GLY A 617 9.58 -31.31 -21.92
CA GLY A 617 8.30 -31.03 -22.56
C GLY A 617 8.44 -30.38 -23.95
N GLY A 618 9.64 -29.93 -24.32
CA GLY A 618 9.88 -29.26 -25.60
C GLY A 618 9.26 -27.87 -25.70
N LEU A 619 8.95 -27.23 -24.57
CA LEU A 619 8.36 -25.89 -24.54
C LEU A 619 9.45 -24.81 -24.70
N ALA A 620 10.58 -24.98 -24.01
CA ALA A 620 11.79 -24.19 -24.16
C ALA A 620 13.01 -25.04 -23.82
N THR A 621 14.12 -24.87 -24.54
CA THR A 621 15.34 -25.63 -24.36
C THR A 621 16.26 -24.95 -23.34
N LYS A 622 16.78 -25.73 -22.37
CA LYS A 622 17.74 -25.25 -21.36
C LYS A 622 19.07 -24.84 -22.01
N VAL A 623 19.56 -23.64 -21.71
CA VAL A 623 20.81 -23.10 -22.26
C VAL A 623 21.87 -22.97 -21.17
N ALA A 624 21.57 -22.26 -20.08
CA ALA A 624 22.53 -21.98 -19.02
C ALA A 624 21.87 -21.82 -17.66
N ARG A 625 22.63 -22.14 -16.61
CA ARG A 625 22.35 -21.80 -15.21
C ARG A 625 23.17 -20.55 -14.85
N LEU A 626 22.52 -19.54 -14.27
CA LEU A 626 23.13 -18.27 -13.89
C LEU A 626 23.54 -18.24 -12.43
#